data_AF-A0A7F8QDF9-F1
#
_entry.id   AF-A0A7F8QDF9-F1
#
_cell.length_a   1.000
_cell.length_b   1.000
_cell.length_c   1.000
_cell.angle_alpha   90.00
_cell.angle_beta   90.00
_cell.angle_gamma   90.00
#
_symmetry.space_group_name_H-M   'P 1'
#
loop_
_entity.id
_entity.type
_entity.pdbx_description
1 polymer ?
#
loop_
_entity_poly.entity_id
_entity_poly.type
_entity_poly.pdbx_seq_one_letter_code
_entity_poly.pdbx_strand_id
1 'polypeptide(L)'
;MAREECKALLDALNKATACYHHLVLTVGGSADSQNLREELQKTRQKAQELAVATRAQLTAALRDRGLGAEERAEFERLWVAFSGCLDLLEADMRRALALGTAFPLHAPRRPPLQYSLLLVRPERAAAGLPRLDRGGELPGRACWAGVGTHRNLRMRAPASSQGPSGISPA
;
A
#
# COMPACT_ATOMS: atom_id res chain seq x y z
N MET A 1 1.57 21.98 19.47
CA MET A 1 0.66 22.19 18.33
C MET A 1 1.08 21.38 17.10
N ALA A 2 1.94 21.87 16.19
CA ALA A 2 2.23 21.17 14.90
C ALA A 2 2.78 19.74 15.05
N ARG A 3 3.59 19.49 16.08
CA ARG A 3 4.10 18.14 16.41
C ARG A 3 2.98 17.16 16.79
N GLU A 4 2.05 17.60 17.64
CA GLU A 4 0.97 16.76 18.14
C GLU A 4 -0.02 16.43 17.03
N GLU A 5 -0.25 17.37 16.12
CA GLU A 5 -1.04 17.15 14.90
C GLU A 5 -0.38 16.11 13.99
N CYS A 6 0.92 16.22 13.73
CA CYS A 6 1.66 15.22 12.94
C CYS A 6 1.59 13.83 13.59
N LYS A 7 1.72 13.77 14.92
CA LYS A 7 1.62 12.52 15.67
C LYS A 7 0.20 11.94 15.61
N ALA A 8 -0.83 12.77 15.75
CA ALA A 8 -2.22 12.34 15.66
C ALA A 8 -2.57 11.79 14.26
N LEU A 9 -2.06 12.43 13.19
CA LEU A 9 -2.20 11.91 11.83
C LEU A 9 -1.48 10.58 11.65
N LEU A 10 -0.28 10.44 12.21
CA LEU A 10 0.49 9.21 12.15
C LEU A 10 -0.19 8.08 12.93
N ASP A 11 -0.78 8.36 14.10
CA ASP A 11 -1.57 7.40 14.86
C ASP A 11 -2.84 6.99 14.11
N ALA A 12 -3.50 7.93 13.42
CA ALA A 12 -4.64 7.64 12.56
C ALA A 12 -4.25 6.76 11.37
N LEU A 13 -3.11 7.03 10.73
CA LEU A 13 -2.55 6.20 9.66
C LEU A 13 -2.21 4.79 10.17
N ASN A 14 -1.60 4.68 11.35
CA ASN A 14 -1.26 3.39 11.96
C ASN A 14 -2.52 2.56 12.25
N LYS A 15 -3.57 3.19 12.80
CA LYS A 15 -4.88 2.54 12.99
C LYS A 15 -5.50 2.08 11.67
N ALA A 16 -5.43 2.91 10.62
CA ALA A 16 -5.92 2.55 9.30
C ALA A 16 -5.15 1.38 8.69
N THR A 17 -3.82 1.34 8.89
CA THR A 17 -2.94 0.26 8.43
C THR A 17 -3.25 -1.05 9.16
N ALA A 18 -3.42 -1.00 10.48
CA ALA A 18 -3.82 -2.17 11.28
C ALA A 18 -5.21 -2.71 10.87
N CYS A 19 -6.17 -1.81 10.61
CA CYS A 19 -7.49 -2.19 10.09
C CYS A 19 -7.37 -2.86 8.72
N TYR A 20 -6.58 -2.27 7.82
CA TYR A 20 -6.34 -2.82 6.50
C TYR A 20 -5.71 -4.22 6.57
N HIS A 21 -4.71 -4.40 7.41
CA HIS A 21 -4.08 -5.70 7.66
C HIS A 21 -5.10 -6.77 8.08
N HIS A 22 -5.97 -6.44 9.04
CA HIS A 22 -7.00 -7.35 9.51
C HIS A 22 -7.98 -7.75 8.39
N LEU A 23 -8.41 -6.77 7.57
CA LEU A 23 -9.27 -7.05 6.41
C LEU A 23 -8.56 -7.99 5.43
N VAL A 24 -7.28 -7.74 5.12
CA VAL A 24 -6.49 -8.60 4.21
C VAL A 24 -6.39 -10.04 4.73
N LEU A 25 -6.26 -10.26 6.04
CA LEU A 25 -6.24 -11.61 6.63
C LEU A 25 -7.56 -12.37 6.45
N THR A 26 -8.68 -11.65 6.33
CA THR A 26 -10.00 -12.26 6.13
C THR A 26 -10.32 -12.54 4.66
N VAL A 27 -9.59 -11.94 3.72
CA VAL A 27 -9.72 -12.20 2.28
C VAL A 27 -9.22 -13.61 1.95
N GLY A 28 -9.95 -14.34 1.10
CA GLY A 28 -9.66 -15.74 0.77
C GLY A 28 -10.10 -16.76 1.82
N GLY A 29 -10.69 -16.30 2.94
CA GLY A 29 -11.32 -17.15 3.94
C GLY A 29 -12.83 -17.34 3.69
N SER A 30 -13.51 -18.01 4.62
CA SER A 30 -14.97 -18.21 4.58
C SER A 30 -15.79 -16.94 4.79
N ALA A 31 -15.16 -15.86 5.28
CA ALA A 31 -15.77 -14.55 5.44
C ALA A 31 -15.57 -13.62 4.23
N ASP A 32 -14.87 -14.07 3.18
CA ASP A 32 -14.63 -13.27 1.99
C ASP A 32 -15.95 -13.02 1.24
N SER A 33 -16.32 -11.75 1.13
CA SER A 33 -17.56 -11.29 0.54
C SER A 33 -17.33 -10.02 -0.27
N GLN A 34 -18.24 -9.71 -1.19
CA GLN A 34 -18.14 -8.49 -1.98
C GLN A 34 -18.08 -7.23 -1.09
N ASN A 35 -18.87 -7.21 -0.01
CA ASN A 35 -18.85 -6.12 0.96
C ASN A 35 -17.48 -5.96 1.64
N LEU A 36 -16.83 -7.08 2.02
CA LEU A 36 -15.48 -7.04 2.58
C LEU A 36 -14.46 -6.43 1.59
N ARG A 37 -14.58 -6.77 0.30
CA ARG A 37 -13.69 -6.23 -0.75
C ARG A 37 -13.90 -4.75 -0.99
N GLU A 38 -15.13 -4.27 -0.91
CA GLU A 38 -15.46 -2.85 -0.97
C GLU A 38 -14.91 -2.10 0.26
N GLU A 39 -15.10 -2.64 1.46
CA GLU A 39 -14.54 -2.06 2.69
C GLU A 39 -13.00 -2.03 2.67
N LEU A 40 -12.36 -3.04 2.09
CA LEU A 40 -10.92 -3.07 1.87
C LEU A 40 -10.48 -1.95 0.92
N GLN A 41 -11.22 -1.71 -0.16
CA GLN A 41 -10.95 -0.60 -1.08
C GLN A 41 -11.14 0.77 -0.41
N LYS A 42 -12.23 0.97 0.35
CA LYS A 42 -12.47 2.21 1.12
C LYS A 42 -11.38 2.47 2.15
N THR A 43 -11.00 1.44 2.90
CA THR A 43 -9.93 1.53 3.92
C THR A 43 -8.60 1.87 3.27
N ARG A 44 -8.29 1.28 2.11
CA ARG A 44 -7.12 1.64 1.30
C ARG A 44 -7.13 3.12 0.90
N GLN A 45 -8.26 3.62 0.39
CA GLN A 45 -8.37 5.02 -0.03
C GLN A 45 -8.13 5.96 1.15
N LYS A 46 -8.75 5.68 2.30
CA LYS A 46 -8.57 6.42 3.55
C LYS A 46 -7.11 6.41 4.03
N ALA A 47 -6.44 5.24 3.99
CA ALA A 47 -5.03 5.13 4.38
C ALA A 47 -4.13 5.95 3.45
N GLN A 48 -4.41 5.98 2.14
CA GLN A 48 -3.66 6.80 1.18
C GLN A 48 -3.85 8.30 1.44
N GLU A 49 -5.07 8.75 1.70
CA GLU A 49 -5.36 10.15 2.04
C GLU A 49 -4.62 10.59 3.31
N LEU A 50 -4.67 9.77 4.37
CA LEU A 50 -3.93 10.02 5.60
C LEU A 50 -2.42 10.03 5.36
N ALA A 51 -1.91 9.14 4.51
CA ALA A 51 -0.49 9.11 4.16
C ALA A 51 -0.04 10.37 3.43
N VAL A 52 -0.83 10.88 2.49
CA VAL A 52 -0.54 12.12 1.76
C VAL A 52 -0.57 13.32 2.70
N ALA A 53 -1.59 13.42 3.56
CA ALA A 53 -1.70 14.49 4.54
C ALA A 53 -0.52 14.49 5.54
N THR A 54 -0.20 13.33 6.11
CA THR A 54 0.92 13.16 7.05
C THR A 54 2.24 13.51 6.40
N ARG A 55 2.48 13.05 5.16
CA ARG A 55 3.68 13.39 4.39
C ARG A 55 3.79 14.89 4.14
N ALA A 56 2.71 15.55 3.75
CA ALA A 56 2.70 16.98 3.47
C ALA A 56 3.08 17.78 4.72
N GLN A 57 2.48 17.46 5.86
CA GLN A 57 2.79 18.10 7.14
C GLN A 57 4.22 17.86 7.60
N LEU A 58 4.68 16.60 7.61
CA LEU A 58 6.05 16.28 8.02
C LEU A 58 7.10 16.91 7.09
N THR A 59 6.83 16.96 5.78
CA THR A 59 7.74 17.60 4.82
C THR A 59 7.76 19.11 4.99
N ALA A 60 6.61 19.74 5.29
CA ALA A 60 6.53 21.17 5.58
C ALA A 60 7.32 21.52 6.85
N ALA A 61 7.15 20.72 7.91
CA ALA A 61 7.90 20.89 9.16
C ALA A 61 9.42 20.73 8.92
N LEU A 62 9.88 19.64 8.30
CA LEU A 62 11.32 19.39 8.09
C LEU A 62 12.01 20.39 7.15
N ARG A 63 11.24 21.10 6.31
CA ARG A 63 11.75 22.17 5.43
C ARG A 63 11.98 23.49 6.14
N ASP A 64 11.29 23.71 7.26
CA ASP A 64 11.49 24.91 8.05
C ASP A 64 12.89 24.89 8.69
N ARG A 65 13.68 25.92 8.38
CA ARG A 65 15.05 26.07 8.91
C ARG A 65 15.07 26.75 10.28
N GLY A 66 13.93 27.24 10.77
CA GLY A 66 13.78 27.82 12.10
C GLY A 66 13.59 26.80 13.21
N LEU A 67 13.43 25.51 12.89
CA LEU A 67 13.25 24.45 13.89
C LEU A 67 14.52 24.22 14.71
N GLY A 68 14.33 24.06 16.02
CA GLY A 68 15.41 23.64 16.91
C GLY A 68 15.94 22.25 16.55
N ALA A 69 17.20 21.96 16.91
CA ALA A 69 17.82 20.66 16.62
C ALA A 69 17.06 19.48 17.25
N GLU A 70 16.52 19.66 18.47
CA GLU A 70 15.70 18.66 19.16
C GLU A 70 14.37 18.40 18.44
N GLU A 71 13.63 19.45 18.07
CA GLU A 71 12.36 19.31 17.35
C GLU A 71 12.57 18.63 16.00
N ARG A 72 13.66 18.99 15.31
CA ARG A 72 14.03 18.36 14.04
C ARG A 72 14.31 16.87 14.20
N ALA A 73 15.05 16.48 15.25
CA ALA A 73 15.31 15.07 15.55
C ALA A 73 14.02 14.30 15.86
N GLU A 74 13.05 14.94 16.53
CA GLU A 74 11.74 14.33 16.80
C GLU A 74 10.91 14.15 15.53
N PHE A 75 10.88 15.14 14.62
CA PHE A 75 10.23 15.02 13.32
C PHE A 75 10.88 13.94 12.45
N GLU A 76 12.20 13.79 12.51
CA GLU A 76 12.91 12.70 11.84
C GLU A 76 12.51 11.33 12.41
N ARG A 77 12.34 11.19 13.72
CA ARG A 77 11.79 9.95 14.32
C ARG A 77 10.37 9.65 13.84
N LEU A 78 9.51 10.66 13.79
CA LEU A 78 8.15 10.51 13.23
C LEU A 78 8.19 10.11 11.75
N TRP A 79 9.13 10.66 10.97
CA TRP A 79 9.32 10.28 9.58
C TRP A 79 9.74 8.82 9.41
N VAL A 80 10.63 8.32 10.27
CA VAL A 80 11.01 6.91 10.27
C VAL A 80 9.80 6.02 10.57
N ALA A 81 9.02 6.35 11.61
CA ALA A 81 7.79 5.61 11.94
C ALA A 81 6.78 5.64 10.78
N PHE A 82 6.61 6.80 10.13
CA PHE A 82 5.76 6.97 8.96
C PHE A 82 6.20 6.08 7.80
N SER A 83 7.50 6.04 7.49
CA SER A 83 8.04 5.19 6.42
C SER A 83 7.77 3.70 6.68
N GLY A 84 7.93 3.24 7.92
CA GLY A 84 7.58 1.86 8.29
C GLY A 84 6.09 1.54 8.12
N CYS A 85 5.20 2.50 8.40
CA CYS A 85 3.77 2.31 8.15
C CYS A 85 3.46 2.17 6.65
N LEU A 86 4.15 2.92 5.79
CA LEU A 86 3.99 2.81 4.34
C LEU A 86 4.47 1.46 3.80
N ASP A 87 5.60 0.96 4.30
CA ASP A 87 6.14 -0.35 3.88
C ASP A 87 5.17 -1.49 4.23
N LEU A 88 4.57 -1.45 5.44
CA LEU A 88 3.56 -2.41 5.85
C LEU A 88 2.31 -2.33 4.99
N LEU A 89 1.82 -1.11 4.76
CA LEU A 89 0.65 -0.87 3.92
C LEU A 89 0.87 -1.37 2.48
N GLU A 90 2.05 -1.13 1.90
CA GLU A 90 2.40 -1.64 0.57
C GLU A 90 2.43 -3.18 0.53
N ALA A 91 3.03 -3.81 1.55
CA ALA A 91 3.07 -5.27 1.66
C ALA A 91 1.67 -5.88 1.75
N ASP A 92 0.79 -5.29 2.55
CA ASP A 92 -0.60 -5.73 2.69
C ASP A 92 -1.38 -5.52 1.39
N MET A 93 -1.18 -4.39 0.68
CA MET A 93 -1.85 -4.14 -0.61
C MET A 93 -1.45 -5.16 -1.67
N ARG A 94 -0.17 -5.53 -1.72
CA ARG A 94 0.31 -6.59 -2.62
C ARG A 94 -0.31 -7.93 -2.28
N ARG A 95 -0.40 -8.26 -0.98
CA ARG A 95 -1.05 -9.49 -0.51
C ARG A 95 -2.53 -9.51 -0.87
N ALA A 96 -3.25 -8.41 -0.63
CA ALA A 96 -4.66 -8.27 -0.98
C ALA A 96 -4.91 -8.49 -2.48
N LEU A 97 -4.05 -7.92 -3.34
CA LEU A 97 -4.15 -8.11 -4.78
C LEU A 97 -3.92 -9.57 -5.19
N ALA A 98 -2.89 -10.22 -4.63
CA ALA A 98 -2.59 -11.62 -4.92
C ALA A 98 -3.71 -12.57 -4.45
N LEU A 99 -4.30 -12.32 -3.29
CA LEU A 99 -5.46 -13.06 -2.80
C LEU A 99 -6.70 -12.78 -3.66
N GLY A 100 -6.89 -11.53 -4.07
CA GLY A 100 -8.01 -11.13 -4.91
C GLY A 100 -8.02 -11.83 -6.28
N THR A 101 -6.85 -12.08 -6.86
CA THR A 101 -6.69 -12.84 -8.12
C THR A 101 -6.78 -14.35 -7.92
N ALA A 102 -6.31 -14.88 -6.79
CA ALA A 102 -6.40 -16.29 -6.46
C ALA A 102 -7.85 -16.74 -6.15
N PHE A 103 -8.66 -15.85 -5.55
CA PHE A 103 -10.03 -16.12 -5.15
C PHE A 103 -11.00 -15.16 -5.86
N PRO A 104 -11.34 -15.37 -7.15
CA PRO A 104 -12.27 -14.48 -7.85
C PRO A 104 -13.71 -14.69 -7.33
N LEU A 105 -14.30 -13.68 -6.69
CA LEU A 105 -15.72 -13.68 -6.31
C LEU A 105 -16.67 -13.55 -7.52
N HIS A 106 -16.14 -13.10 -8.66
CA HIS A 106 -16.83 -13.05 -9.96
C HIS A 106 -16.33 -14.13 -10.91
N ALA A 107 -16.34 -15.39 -10.46
CA ALA A 107 -16.39 -16.48 -11.43
C ALA A 107 -17.83 -16.51 -12.00
N PRO A 108 -18.05 -16.46 -13.32
CA PRO A 108 -19.34 -16.83 -13.87
C PRO A 108 -19.63 -18.24 -13.33
N ARG A 109 -20.73 -18.37 -12.58
CA ARG A 109 -21.18 -19.64 -12.01
C ARG A 109 -21.12 -20.69 -13.11
N ARG A 110 -20.06 -21.52 -13.11
CA ARG A 110 -20.23 -22.85 -13.69
C ARG A 110 -21.34 -23.46 -12.85
N PRO A 111 -22.43 -23.95 -13.48
CA PRO A 111 -23.49 -24.60 -12.73
C PRO A 111 -22.83 -25.63 -11.83
N PRO A 112 -23.24 -25.73 -10.55
CA PRO A 112 -22.66 -26.69 -9.64
C PRO A 112 -22.69 -28.04 -10.34
N LEU A 113 -21.53 -28.68 -10.49
CA LEU A 113 -21.45 -30.02 -11.03
C LEU A 113 -22.27 -30.90 -10.08
N GLN A 114 -23.48 -31.21 -10.51
CA GLN A 114 -24.42 -32.08 -9.84
C GLN A 114 -23.79 -33.48 -9.90
N TYR A 115 -22.92 -33.78 -8.93
CA TYR A 115 -22.22 -35.06 -8.83
C TYR A 115 -23.16 -36.25 -8.50
N SER A 116 -24.47 -36.02 -8.51
CA SER A 116 -25.50 -36.99 -8.19
C SER A 116 -26.40 -37.27 -9.40
N LEU A 117 -25.84 -37.60 -10.56
CA LEU A 117 -26.47 -38.51 -11.54
C LEU A 117 -25.52 -38.85 -12.72
N LEU A 118 -24.36 -39.45 -12.44
CA LEU A 118 -23.63 -40.18 -13.49
C LEU A 118 -24.14 -41.62 -13.59
N LEU A 119 -25.40 -41.78 -14.02
CA LEU A 119 -25.91 -43.04 -14.56
C LEU A 119 -27.10 -42.76 -15.51
N VAL A 120 -26.90 -41.96 -16.56
CA VAL A 120 -27.50 -42.20 -17.89
C VAL A 120 -26.66 -41.42 -18.90
N ARG A 121 -25.84 -42.12 -19.69
CA ARG A 121 -25.35 -41.58 -20.97
C ARG A 121 -26.46 -41.76 -22.01
N PRO A 122 -26.64 -40.77 -22.89
CA PRO A 122 -26.67 -41.09 -24.30
C PRO A 122 -25.64 -40.28 -25.10
N GLU A 123 -25.38 -40.88 -26.25
CA GLU A 123 -24.37 -40.65 -27.25
C GLU A 123 -24.49 -39.30 -28.01
N ARG A 124 -23.33 -38.71 -28.33
CA ARG A 124 -23.05 -37.78 -29.44
C ARG A 124 -23.85 -36.47 -29.59
N ALA A 125 -23.12 -35.34 -29.60
CA ALA A 125 -22.96 -34.52 -30.81
C ALA A 125 -21.83 -33.50 -30.62
N ALA A 126 -20.98 -33.40 -31.64
CA ALA A 126 -19.88 -32.45 -31.75
C ALA A 126 -20.39 -31.04 -32.07
N ALA A 127 -19.87 -30.00 -31.40
CA ALA A 127 -19.71 -28.66 -31.96
C ALA A 127 -18.91 -27.73 -31.02
N GLY A 128 -17.80 -27.20 -31.52
CA GLY A 128 -17.34 -25.82 -31.26
C GLY A 128 -16.82 -25.47 -29.86
N LEU A 129 -15.52 -25.59 -29.65
CA LEU A 129 -14.79 -24.80 -28.64
C LEU A 129 -14.61 -23.36 -29.13
N PRO A 130 -14.97 -22.31 -28.37
CA PRO A 130 -14.38 -21.00 -28.56
C PRO A 130 -13.02 -20.94 -27.85
N ARG A 131 -12.03 -20.57 -28.66
CA ARG A 131 -10.66 -20.20 -28.32
C ARG A 131 -10.66 -19.12 -27.24
N LEU A 132 -10.01 -19.37 -26.10
CA LEU A 132 -9.72 -18.37 -25.08
C LEU A 132 -8.72 -17.36 -25.64
N ASP A 133 -9.21 -16.19 -26.02
CA ASP A 133 -8.36 -15.04 -26.33
C ASP A 133 -7.75 -14.52 -25.03
N ARG A 134 -6.42 -14.61 -24.97
CA ARG A 134 -5.58 -14.24 -23.85
C ARG A 134 -5.21 -12.77 -24.05
N GLY A 135 -6.04 -11.86 -23.55
CA GLY A 135 -5.76 -10.43 -23.63
C GLY A 135 -6.54 -9.66 -22.56
N GLY A 136 -5.89 -9.32 -21.46
CA GLY A 136 -6.49 -8.55 -20.37
C GLY A 136 -5.40 -8.11 -19.40
N GLU A 137 -4.79 -6.98 -19.73
CA GLU A 137 -3.71 -6.32 -19.00
C GLU A 137 -3.98 -6.22 -17.48
N LEU A 138 -2.95 -6.50 -16.68
CA LEU A 138 -2.98 -6.40 -15.23
C LEU A 138 -3.11 -4.92 -14.79
N PRO A 139 -4.20 -4.49 -14.15
CA PRO A 139 -4.35 -3.11 -13.65
C PRO A 139 -3.52 -2.83 -12.37
N GLY A 140 -2.55 -3.67 -12.04
CA GLY A 140 -1.81 -3.63 -10.78
C GLY A 140 -0.73 -2.54 -10.68
N ARG A 141 -0.26 -2.00 -11.82
CA ARG A 141 0.85 -1.01 -11.82
C ARG A 141 0.39 0.45 -11.71
N ALA A 142 -0.81 0.79 -12.16
CA ALA A 142 -1.32 2.17 -12.13
C ALA A 142 -1.71 2.64 -10.71
N CYS A 143 -1.92 1.70 -9.80
CA CYS A 143 -2.37 1.95 -8.43
C CYS A 143 -1.40 2.76 -7.54
N TRP A 144 -0.16 2.97 -7.99
CA TRP A 144 0.88 3.69 -7.24
C TRP A 144 1.48 4.89 -7.99
N ALA A 145 0.91 5.28 -9.13
CA ALA A 145 1.46 6.38 -9.95
C ALA A 145 1.47 7.75 -9.25
N GLY A 146 0.77 7.91 -8.11
CA GLY A 146 0.80 9.13 -7.29
C GLY A 146 1.76 9.10 -6.08
N VAL A 147 2.33 7.94 -5.74
CA VAL A 147 3.25 7.82 -4.58
C VAL A 147 4.66 7.72 -5.12
N GLY A 148 5.23 8.88 -5.41
CA GLY A 148 6.60 9.03 -5.90
C GLY A 148 7.57 8.11 -5.18
N THR A 149 8.31 7.35 -5.98
CA THR A 149 9.39 6.42 -5.65
C THR A 149 10.33 7.01 -4.60
N HIS A 150 10.04 6.77 -3.32
CA HIS A 150 10.75 7.37 -2.17
C HIS A 150 11.99 6.58 -1.73
N ARG A 151 12.61 5.81 -2.64
CA ARG A 151 13.86 5.10 -2.35
C ARG A 151 15.12 5.98 -2.38
N ASN A 152 15.00 7.29 -2.65
CA ASN A 152 16.17 8.13 -2.91
C ASN A 152 16.19 9.46 -2.15
N LEU A 153 15.69 9.48 -0.91
CA LEU A 153 15.90 10.58 0.04
C LEU A 153 16.69 10.09 1.25
N ARG A 154 17.82 9.44 0.98
CA ARG A 154 18.90 9.32 1.95
C ARG A 154 19.43 10.74 2.15
N MET A 155 18.99 11.38 3.23
CA MET A 155 19.43 12.70 3.70
C MET A 155 20.94 12.81 3.52
N ARG A 156 21.36 13.62 2.55
CA ARG A 156 22.76 13.99 2.35
C ARG A 156 23.12 14.83 3.57
N ALA A 157 23.92 14.25 4.46
CA ALA A 157 24.47 14.93 5.61
C ALA A 157 25.06 16.29 5.19
N PRO A 158 24.90 17.36 5.97
CA PRO A 158 25.52 18.63 5.65
C PRO A 158 27.04 18.43 5.66
N ALA A 159 27.69 18.72 4.54
CA ALA A 159 29.13 18.84 4.47
C ALA A 159 29.54 19.94 5.47
N SER A 160 30.08 19.53 6.60
CA SER A 160 30.71 20.41 7.58
C SER A 160 31.86 21.13 6.88
N SER A 161 31.65 22.42 6.66
CA SER A 161 32.67 23.40 6.29
C SER A 161 33.77 23.40 7.34
N GLN A 162 34.94 22.87 6.98
CA GLN A 162 36.20 23.19 7.63
C GLN A 162 37.13 23.81 6.58
N GLY A 163 37.08 25.12 6.47
CA GLY A 163 38.32 25.91 6.45
C GLY A 163 38.46 26.57 7.83
N PRO A 164 39.56 27.28 8.15
CA PRO A 164 40.72 27.61 7.33
C PRO A 164 42.04 27.17 8.01
N SER A 165 43.19 27.42 7.39
CA SER A 165 44.41 27.98 8.01
C SER A 165 45.58 27.87 7.05
N GLY A 166 46.09 29.02 6.62
CA GLY A 166 47.26 29.11 5.76
C GLY A 166 48.53 28.66 6.48
N ILE A 167 49.46 28.10 5.72
CA ILE A 167 50.87 27.99 6.07
C ILE A 167 51.66 28.15 4.76
N SER A 168 52.19 29.35 4.52
CA SER A 168 53.50 29.50 3.85
C SER A 168 54.57 29.09 4.85
N PRO A 169 55.72 28.54 4.42
CA PRO A 169 56.84 29.46 4.17
C PRO A 169 57.83 29.02 3.06
N ALA A 170 58.59 30.05 2.65
CA ALA A 170 59.96 30.08 2.11
C ALA A 170 60.30 29.28 0.85
#